data_AF-A0A655Y2I9-F1
#
_entry.id   AF-A0A655Y2I9-F1
#
_cell.length_a   1.000
_cell.length_b   1.000
_cell.length_c   1.000
_cell.angle_alpha   90.00
_cell.angle_beta   90.00
_cell.angle_gamma   90.00
#
_symmetry.space_group_name_H-M   'P 1'
#
loop_
_entity.id
_entity.type
_entity.pdbx_description
1 polymer ?
#
loop_
_entity_poly.entity_id
_entity_poly.type
_entity_poly.pdbx_seq_one_letter_code
_entity_poly.pdbx_strand_id
1 'polypeptide(L)' 'MPTLQSIVCAEGRSCYAIIEQRVVAQGDVVNGYRVATIHPDQVKLTRAGKEWRLALFTLDIKQ' A
#
# COMPACT_ATOMS: atom_id res chain seq x y z
N MET A 1 -1.99 3.62 11.86
CA MET A 1 -1.34 3.34 10.57
C MET A 1 -2.30 2.48 9.77
N PRO A 2 -2.59 2.76 8.49
CA PRO A 2 -3.37 1.86 7.66
C PRO A 2 -2.66 0.51 7.49
N THR A 3 -3.42 -0.58 7.41
CA THR A 3 -2.89 -1.92 7.19
C THR A 3 -3.00 -2.30 5.72
N LEU A 4 -1.88 -2.72 5.13
CA LEU A 4 -1.84 -3.27 3.77
C LEU A 4 -2.21 -4.75 3.82
N GLN A 5 -3.16 -5.15 2.98
CA GLN A 5 -3.65 -6.52 2.91
C GLN A 5 -3.21 -7.25 1.63
N SER A 6 -3.08 -6.53 0.52
CA SER A 6 -2.66 -7.10 -0.76
C SER A 6 -2.15 -6.02 -1.72
N ILE A 7 -1.28 -6.42 -2.64
CA ILE A 7 -0.87 -5.64 -3.80
C ILE A 7 -1.12 -6.50 -5.04
N VAL A 8 -1.69 -5.90 -6.08
CA VAL A 8 -1.91 -6.56 -7.36
C VAL A 8 -1.32 -5.71 -8.46
N CYS A 9 -0.41 -6.32 -9.22
CA CYS A 9 0.19 -5.75 -10.42
C CYS A 9 -0.14 -6.66 -11.59
N ALA A 10 -0.97 -6.19 -12.52
CA ALA A 10 -1.26 -6.92 -13.75
C ALA A 10 -0.28 -6.49 -14.85
N GLU A 11 0.15 -7.43 -15.69
CA GLU A 11 1.03 -7.14 -16.82
C GLU A 11 0.44 -6.04 -17.71
N GLY A 12 1.25 -5.03 -18.03
CA GLY A 12 0.83 -3.88 -18.84
C GLY A 12 -0.13 -2.90 -18.16
N ARG A 13 -0.38 -3.02 -16.85
CA ARG A 13 -1.25 -2.11 -16.09
C ARG A 13 -0.58 -1.58 -14.83
N SER A 14 -1.05 -0.43 -14.35
CA SER A 14 -0.63 0.12 -13.06
C SER A 14 -1.09 -0.78 -11.91
N CYS A 15 -0.22 -0.93 -10.90
CA CYS A 15 -0.57 -1.69 -9.71
C CYS A 15 -1.67 -1.00 -8.89
N TYR A 16 -2.44 -1.80 -8.16
CA TYR A 16 -3.36 -1.33 -7.12
C TYR A 16 -3.10 -2.09 -5.81
N ALA A 17 -3.53 -1.51 -4.71
CA ALA A 17 -3.38 -2.09 -3.38
C ALA A 17 -4.73 -2.22 -2.68
N ILE A 18 -4.82 -3.13 -1.73
CA ILE A 18 -5.95 -3.27 -0.83
C ILE A 18 -5.49 -2.81 0.55
N ILE A 19 -6.00 -1.66 1.00
CA ILE A 19 -5.69 -1.04 2.29
C ILE A 19 -7.00 -0.87 3.06
N GLU A 20 -7.09 -1.43 4.28
CA GLU A 20 -8.30 -1.33 5.11
C GLU A 20 -9.58 -1.75 4.34
N GLN A 21 -9.50 -2.86 3.61
CA GLN A 21 -10.56 -3.44 2.76
C GLN A 21 -10.98 -2.56 1.57
N ARG A 22 -10.19 -1.53 1.23
CA ARG A 22 -10.44 -0.65 0.09
C ARG A 22 -9.39 -0.85 -0.99
N VAL A 23 -9.86 -1.00 -2.23
CA VAL A 23 -8.99 -0.94 -3.41
C VAL A 23 -8.56 0.50 -3.62
N VAL A 24 -7.25 0.74 -3.69
CA VAL A 24 -6.65 2.06 -3.89
C VAL A 24 -5.59 2.02 -4.98
N ALA A 25 -5.52 3.09 -5.76
CA ALA A 25 -4.49 3.35 -6.77
C ALA A 25 -3.55 4.49 -6.33
N GLN A 26 -2.49 4.71 -7.12
CA GLN A 26 -1.62 5.86 -6.90
C GLN A 26 -2.40 7.17 -7.01
N GLY A 27 -2.24 8.05 -6.01
CA GLY A 27 -2.95 9.32 -5.91
C GLY A 27 -4.15 9.31 -4.97
N ASP A 28 -4.74 8.13 -4.71
CA ASP A 28 -5.91 7.99 -3.83
C ASP A 28 -5.60 8.36 -2.37
N VAL A 29 -6.66 8.61 -1.61
CA VAL A 29 -6.57 8.95 -0.18
C VAL A 29 -7.35 7.94 0.66
N VAL A 30 -6.68 7.35 1.65
CA VAL A 30 -7.27 6.44 2.63
C VAL A 30 -6.96 6.92 4.04
N ASN A 31 -7.99 7.17 4.85
CA ASN A 31 -7.85 7.63 6.24
C ASN A 31 -6.91 8.85 6.42
N GLY A 32 -6.91 9.77 5.44
CA GLY A 32 -6.06 10.96 5.41
C GLY A 32 -4.62 10.73 4.92
N TYR A 33 -4.27 9.52 4.48
CA TYR A 33 -3.00 9.19 3.84
C TYR A 33 -3.16 9.17 2.32
N ARG A 34 -2.30 9.88 1.60
CA ARG A 34 -2.21 9.81 0.15
C ARG A 34 -1.31 8.66 -0.28
N VAL A 35 -1.76 7.83 -1.21
CA VAL A 35 -0.96 6.81 -1.86
C VAL A 35 0.01 7.49 -2.82
N ALA A 36 1.31 7.48 -2.48
CA ALA A 36 2.35 8.15 -3.25
C ALA A 36 2.87 7.26 -4.39
N THR A 37 3.18 6.00 -4.09
CA THR A 37 3.59 4.98 -5.07
C THR A 37 3.16 3.59 -4.62
N ILE A 38 2.91 2.71 -5.59
CA ILE A 38 2.63 1.29 -5.38
C ILE A 38 3.70 0.50 -6.15
N HIS A 39 4.50 -0.27 -5.42
CA HIS A 39 5.42 -1.26 -5.97
C HIS A 39 4.88 -2.67 -5.68
N PRO A 40 5.35 -3.73 -6.36
CA PRO A 40 4.87 -5.09 -6.14
C PRO A 40 5.02 -5.61 -4.71
N ASP A 41 5.98 -5.07 -3.94
CA ASP A 41 6.34 -5.51 -2.59
C ASP A 41 5.93 -4.53 -1.47
N GLN A 42 5.68 -3.26 -1.83
CA GLN A 42 5.42 -2.20 -0.85
C GLN A 42 4.53 -1.08 -1.40
N VAL A 43 3.79 -0.43 -0.51
CA VAL A 43 3.04 0.79 -0.77
C VAL A 43 3.63 1.94 0.03
N LYS A 44 3.88 3.06 -0.64
CA LYS A 44 4.35 4.30 -0.03
C LYS A 44 3.17 5.23 0.21
N LEU A 45 2.98 5.64 1.46
CA LEU A 45 1.95 6.58 1.89
C LEU A 45 2.57 7.90 2.34
N THR A 46 1.87 8.99 2.12
CA THR A 46 2.26 10.32 2.61
C THR A 46 1.10 11.01 3.33
N ARG A 47 1.42 11.79 4.35
CA ARG A 47 0.45 12.55 5.17
C ARG A 47 1.21 13.64 5.93
N ALA A 48 0.77 14.88 5.80
CA ALA A 48 1.36 16.04 6.47
C ALA A 48 2.90 16.13 6.33
N GLY A 49 3.41 15.91 5.12
CA GLY A 49 4.85 15.97 4.80
C GLY A 49 5.69 14.78 5.28
N LYS A 50 5.10 13.80 5.95
CA LYS A 50 5.77 12.56 6.38
C LYS A 50 5.45 11.41 5.43
N GLU A 51 6.32 10.40 5.44
CA GLU A 51 6.22 9.20 4.60
C GLU A 51 6.14 7.94 5.46
N TRP A 52 5.35 6.96 5.00
CA TRP A 52 5.23 5.63 5.58
C TRP A 52 5.30 4.58 4.49
N ARG A 53 5.88 3.44 4.84
CA ARG A 53 5.99 2.29 3.97
C ARG A 53 5.19 1.15 4.57
N LEU A 54 4.21 0.67 3.81
CA LEU A 54 3.47 -0.53 4.14
C LEU A 54 4.02 -1.66 3.29
N ALA A 55 4.46 -2.74 3.92
CA ALA A 55 4.76 -4.00 3.27
C ALA A 55 3.70 -5.01 3.69
N LEU A 56 3.46 -6.02 2.85
CA LEU A 56 2.72 -7.19 3.29
C LEU A 56 3.55 -7.80 4.42
N PHE A 57 2.96 -7.97 5.60
CA PHE A 57 3.64 -8.67 6.68
C PHE A 57 4.09 -10.03 6.13
N THR A 58 5.40 -10.20 5.92
CA THR A 58 5.95 -11.55 5.87
C THR A 58 5.64 -12.13 7.23
N LEU A 59 4.87 -13.22 7.28
CA LEU A 59 4.74 -14.00 8.50
C LEU A 59 6.17 -14.25 9.00
N ASP A 60 6.57 -13.60 10.09
CA ASP A 60 7.70 -14.03 10.90
C ASP A 60 7.27 -15.38 11.50
N ILE A 61 7.43 -16.46 10.73
CA ILE A 61 7.40 -17.80 11.29
C ILE A 61 8.66 -17.89 12.16
N LYS A 62 8.52 -17.62 13.46
CA LYS A 62 9.48 -18.12 14.44
C LYS A 62 9.29 -19.64 14.49
N GLN A 63 10.24 -20.39 13.92
CA GLN A 63 10.43 -21.80 14.22
C GLN A 63 10.97 -21.97 15.64
#